data_AF-A0A8D6U9G9-F1
#
_entry.id   AF-A0A8D6U9G9-F1
#
_cell.length_a   1.000
_cell.length_b   1.000
_cell.length_c   1.000
_cell.angle_alpha   90.00
_cell.angle_beta   90.00
_cell.angle_gamma   90.00
#
_symmetry.space_group_name_H-M   'P 1'
#
loop_
_entity.id
_entity.type
_entity.pdbx_description
1 polymer ?
#
loop_
_entity_poly.entity_id
_entity_poly.type
_entity_poly.pdbx_seq_one_letter_code
_entity_poly.pdbx_strand_id
1 'polypeptide(L)'
;MLYYENRLDNWLALHPNYWLDYKVTAIYSGYELLPRQVELQYVGIDSSGNLLEIKLGGDKETLDSQGVTHDVLDNQSPNAEINYADGTATNTVTEFTEAPSEPSSESSQVAEQPSPEPEACATYTRRK
;
A
#
# COMPACT_ATOMS: atom_id res chain seq x y z
N MET A 1 -3.44 -4.89 5.50
CA MET A 1 -3.47 -3.56 6.14
C MET A 1 -4.71 -2.77 5.75
N LEU A 2 -4.86 -2.35 4.49
CA LEU A 2 -5.89 -1.40 4.04
C LEU A 2 -7.33 -1.70 4.49
N TYR A 3 -7.72 -2.98 4.57
CA TYR A 3 -9.03 -3.40 5.10
C TYR A 3 -9.32 -2.81 6.49
N TYR A 4 -8.33 -2.86 7.40
CA TYR A 4 -8.45 -2.40 8.78
C TYR A 4 -8.36 -0.89 8.86
N GLU A 5 -7.38 -0.30 8.17
CA GLU A 5 -7.12 1.15 8.20
C GLU A 5 -8.31 1.96 7.69
N ASN A 6 -8.96 1.55 6.60
CA ASN A 6 -10.16 2.24 6.10
C ASN A 6 -11.34 2.17 7.07
N ARG A 7 -11.45 1.09 7.85
CA ARG A 7 -12.52 0.95 8.84
C ARG A 7 -12.21 1.71 10.12
N LEU A 8 -10.94 1.79 10.51
CA LEU A 8 -10.48 2.65 11.60
C LEU A 8 -10.69 4.13 11.26
N ASP A 9 -10.40 4.54 10.03
CA ASP A 9 -10.70 5.88 9.52
C ASP A 9 -12.21 6.18 9.59
N ASN A 10 -13.04 5.24 9.11
CA ASN A 10 -14.49 5.36 9.24
C ASN A 10 -14.95 5.44 10.71
N TRP A 11 -14.36 4.64 11.60
CA TRP A 11 -14.64 4.67 13.03
C TRP A 11 -14.31 6.03 13.64
N LEU A 12 -13.16 6.63 13.29
CA LEU A 12 -12.79 7.98 13.71
C LEU A 12 -13.78 9.03 13.18
N ALA A 13 -14.22 8.93 11.93
CA ALA A 13 -15.20 9.84 11.34
C ALA A 13 -16.56 9.79 12.07
N LEU A 14 -16.95 8.61 12.58
CA LEU A 14 -18.17 8.44 13.38
C LEU A 14 -18.01 8.87 14.84
N HIS A 15 -16.77 9.01 15.32
CA HIS A 15 -16.45 9.36 16.71
C HIS A 15 -15.50 10.57 16.79
N PRO A 16 -15.95 11.78 16.39
CA PRO A 16 -15.07 12.95 16.19
C PRO A 16 -14.42 13.49 17.48
N ASN A 17 -14.89 13.07 18.66
CA ASN A 17 -14.36 13.49 19.96
C ASN A 17 -13.54 12.39 20.64
N TYR A 18 -13.33 11.26 19.96
CA TYR A 18 -12.53 10.14 20.47
C TYR A 18 -11.17 10.11 19.79
N TRP A 19 -10.26 9.36 20.38
CA TRP A 19 -8.93 9.13 19.87
C TRP A 19 -8.78 7.66 19.49
N LEU A 20 -7.84 7.41 18.58
CA LEU A 20 -7.41 6.07 18.22
C LEU A 20 -5.95 5.92 18.64
N ASP A 21 -5.67 4.98 19.52
CA ASP A 21 -4.31 4.47 19.71
C ASP A 21 -4.11 3.35 18.69
N TYR A 22 -3.15 3.53 17.79
CA TYR A 22 -2.85 2.60 16.70
C TYR A 22 -1.35 2.37 16.62
N LYS A 23 -0.97 1.11 16.72
CA LYS A 23 0.42 0.66 16.65
C LYS A 23 0.57 -0.42 15.60
N VAL A 24 1.63 -0.32 14.82
CA VAL A 24 2.01 -1.31 13.82
C VAL A 24 3.38 -1.86 14.17
N THR A 25 3.48 -3.18 14.33
CA THR A 25 4.73 -3.88 14.66
C THR A 25 5.09 -4.85 13.55
N ALA A 26 6.25 -4.66 12.93
CA ALA A 26 6.80 -5.60 11.96
C ALA A 26 7.49 -6.78 12.68
N ILE A 27 7.18 -8.01 12.28
CA ILE A 27 7.71 -9.25 12.87
C ILE A 27 8.66 -9.91 11.87
N TYR A 28 9.95 -9.94 12.21
CA TYR A 28 11.02 -10.50 11.39
C TYR A 28 11.44 -11.89 11.88
N SER A 29 11.99 -12.70 10.99
CA SER A 29 12.65 -13.95 11.33
C SER A 29 14.16 -13.83 11.13
N GLY A 30 14.94 -14.00 12.19
CA GLY A 30 16.41 -13.93 12.11
C GLY A 30 16.93 -12.61 11.55
N TYR A 31 17.69 -12.69 10.46
CA TYR A 31 18.32 -11.54 9.78
C TYR A 31 17.61 -11.16 8.46
N GLU A 32 16.36 -11.59 8.27
CA GLU A 32 15.59 -11.25 7.08
C GLU A 32 15.38 -9.73 6.99
N LEU A 33 15.48 -9.19 5.77
CA LEU A 33 15.27 -7.78 5.49
C LEU A 33 13.78 -7.41 5.41
N LEU A 34 12.91 -8.38 5.14
CA LEU A 34 11.46 -8.18 5.13
C LEU A 34 10.81 -8.90 6.31
N PRO A 35 9.75 -8.31 6.90
CA PRO A 35 8.99 -8.99 7.93
C PRO A 35 8.16 -10.13 7.33
N ARG A 36 8.00 -11.21 8.10
CA ARG A 36 7.10 -12.32 7.78
C ARG A 36 5.65 -11.97 8.06
N GLN A 37 5.45 -11.16 9.11
CA GLN A 37 4.12 -10.76 9.58
C GLN A 37 4.14 -9.31 10.03
N VAL A 38 2.96 -8.71 10.05
CA VAL A 38 2.72 -7.39 10.63
C VAL A 38 1.60 -7.53 11.65
N GLU A 39 1.86 -7.12 12.89
CA GLU A 39 0.84 -7.02 13.92
C GLU A 39 0.30 -5.59 13.97
N LEU A 40 -1.02 -5.47 13.91
CA LEU A 40 -1.76 -4.24 14.19
C LEU A 40 -2.31 -4.35 15.60
N GLN A 41 -2.14 -3.30 16.39
CA GLN A 41 -2.79 -3.16 17.69
C GLN A 41 -3.58 -1.86 17.67
N TYR A 42 -4.84 -1.91 18.08
CA TYR A 42 -5.68 -0.71 18.13
C TYR A 42 -6.71 -0.74 19.24
N VAL A 43 -6.96 0.44 19.80
CA VAL A 43 -8.01 0.68 20.80
C VAL A 43 -8.51 2.11 20.69
N GLY A 44 -9.80 2.32 20.94
CA GLY A 44 -10.39 3.65 21.01
C GLY A 44 -10.19 4.26 22.40
N ILE A 45 -10.11 5.58 22.48
CA ILE A 45 -10.05 6.30 23.75
C ILE A 45 -11.12 7.39 23.76
N ASP A 46 -12.01 7.36 24.75
CA ASP A 46 -13.06 8.36 24.91
C ASP A 46 -12.51 9.70 25.45
N SER A 47 -13.36 10.72 25.50
CA SER A 47 -12.98 12.05 26.01
C SER A 47 -12.61 12.09 27.50
N SER A 48 -12.95 11.04 28.25
CA SER A 48 -12.60 10.87 29.67
C SER A 48 -11.32 10.05 29.86
N GLY A 49 -10.75 9.51 28.78
CA GLY A 49 -9.56 8.66 28.80
C GLY A 49 -9.84 7.17 28.99
N ASN A 50 -11.09 6.71 28.90
CA ASN A 50 -11.42 5.29 29.01
C ASN A 50 -11.17 4.57 27.68
N LEU A 51 -10.73 3.32 27.77
CA LEU A 51 -10.53 2.46 26.61
C LEU A 51 -11.87 1.97 26.06
N LEU A 52 -11.98 1.97 24.74
CA LEU A 52 -13.11 1.49 23.97
C LEU A 52 -12.64 0.38 23.03
N GLU A 53 -13.21 -0.81 23.19
CA GLU A 53 -13.01 -1.90 22.25
C GLU A 53 -13.53 -1.51 20.85
N ILE A 54 -12.71 -1.75 19.82
CA ILE A 54 -13.10 -1.55 18.42
C ILE A 54 -13.17 -2.91 17.73
N LYS A 55 -14.33 -3.22 17.13
CA LYS A 55 -14.56 -4.45 16.35
C LYS A 55 -14.76 -4.11 14.88
N LEU A 56 -13.88 -4.62 14.02
CA LEU A 56 -13.90 -4.33 12.59
C LEU A 56 -14.46 -5.50 11.76
N GLY A 57 -14.59 -6.68 12.35
CA GLY A 57 -15.14 -7.89 11.72
C GLY A 57 -14.11 -8.65 10.88
N GLY A 58 -12.82 -8.55 11.24
CA GLY A 58 -11.75 -9.31 10.62
C GLY A 58 -11.61 -10.69 11.23
N ASP A 59 -11.34 -11.70 10.41
CA ASP A 59 -11.19 -13.10 10.86
C ASP A 59 -9.96 -13.33 11.76
N LYS A 60 -9.04 -12.36 11.80
CA LYS A 60 -7.75 -12.43 12.52
C LYS A 60 -7.74 -11.60 13.80
N GLU A 61 -8.86 -10.97 14.15
CA GLU A 61 -8.97 -10.10 15.32
C GLU A 61 -8.93 -10.94 16.60
N THR A 62 -8.07 -10.54 17.54
CA THR A 62 -8.01 -11.10 18.89
C THR A 62 -8.05 -9.97 19.91
N LEU A 63 -8.76 -10.18 21.01
CA LEU A 63 -8.88 -9.19 22.09
C LEU A 63 -7.97 -9.59 23.24
N ASP A 64 -7.17 -8.66 23.74
CA ASP A 64 -6.35 -8.87 24.93
C ASP A 64 -7.13 -8.62 26.23
N SER A 65 -6.46 -8.83 27.37
CA SER A 65 -7.08 -8.62 28.70
C SER A 65 -7.39 -7.15 29.03
N GLN A 66 -6.81 -6.20 28.30
CA GLN A 66 -6.96 -4.76 28.52
C GLN A 66 -7.99 -4.13 27.57
N GLY A 67 -8.57 -4.93 26.66
CA GLY A 67 -9.54 -4.47 25.67
C GLY A 67 -8.91 -3.88 24.40
N VAL A 68 -7.62 -4.16 24.17
CA VAL A 68 -6.91 -3.81 22.93
C VAL A 68 -7.11 -4.93 21.91
N THR A 69 -7.44 -4.56 20.69
CA THR A 69 -7.59 -5.50 19.58
C THR A 69 -6.25 -5.68 18.87
N HIS A 70 -5.89 -6.94 18.58
CA HIS A 70 -4.68 -7.35 17.88
C HIS A 70 -5.02 -8.13 16.61
N ASP A 71 -4.36 -7.79 15.50
CA ASP A 71 -4.45 -8.52 14.23
C ASP A 71 -3.05 -8.86 13.71
N VAL A 72 -2.78 -10.15 13.49
CA VAL A 72 -1.52 -10.61 12.88
C VAL A 72 -1.74 -10.98 11.43
N LEU A 73 -1.20 -10.15 10.53
CA LEU A 73 -1.32 -10.31 9.08
C LEU A 73 -0.05 -10.92 8.49
N ASP A 74 -0.23 -11.90 7.62
CA ASP A 74 0.87 -12.55 6.92
C ASP A 74 1.32 -11.70 5.73
N ASN A 75 2.63 -11.45 5.63
CA ASN A 75 3.21 -10.74 4.49
C ASN A 75 3.41 -11.70 3.31
N GLN A 76 2.31 -12.21 2.76
CA GLN A 76 2.31 -13.19 1.69
C GLN A 76 1.49 -12.69 0.49
N SER A 77 1.81 -13.22 -0.68
CA SER A 77 1.06 -12.98 -1.90
C SER A 77 0.73 -14.33 -2.55
N PRO A 78 -0.51 -14.58 -2.96
CA PRO A 78 -0.86 -15.78 -3.74
C PRO A 78 -0.14 -15.86 -5.09
N ASN A 79 0.30 -14.71 -5.61
CA ASN A 79 0.81 -14.53 -6.97
C ASN A 79 2.30 -14.20 -7.02
N ALA A 80 3.00 -14.31 -5.89
CA ALA A 80 4.43 -14.08 -5.84
C ALA A 80 5.11 -14.97 -4.80
N GLU A 81 6.32 -15.45 -5.12
CA GLU A 81 7.23 -16.02 -4.15
C GLU A 81 8.16 -14.90 -3.64
N ILE A 82 8.13 -14.67 -2.33
CA ILE A 82 8.85 -13.56 -1.69
C ILE A 82 10.16 -14.10 -1.10
N ASN A 83 11.29 -13.49 -1.46
CA ASN A 83 12.57 -13.70 -0.79
C ASN A 83 12.74 -12.67 0.34
N TYR A 84 12.46 -13.11 1.56
CA TYR A 84 12.52 -12.25 2.74
C TYR A 84 13.95 -11.90 3.17
N ALA A 85 14.96 -12.67 2.72
CA ALA A 85 16.35 -12.45 3.10
C ALA A 85 16.97 -11.24 2.39
N ASP A 86 16.61 -10.99 1.13
CA ASP A 86 17.16 -9.89 0.33
C ASP A 86 16.12 -8.84 -0.10
N GLY A 87 14.84 -9.10 0.14
CA GLY A 87 13.74 -8.18 -0.16
C GLY A 87 13.24 -8.22 -1.60
N THR A 88 13.56 -9.27 -2.36
CA THR A 88 13.08 -9.47 -3.73
C THR A 88 11.83 -10.36 -3.79
N ALA A 89 11.14 -10.38 -4.93
CA ALA A 89 10.01 -11.29 -5.19
C ALA A 89 9.96 -11.71 -6.66
N THR A 90 9.48 -12.92 -6.92
CA THR A 90 9.26 -13.46 -8.26
C THR A 90 7.77 -13.67 -8.51
N ASN A 91 7.29 -13.32 -9.71
CA ASN A 91 5.89 -13.52 -10.09
C ASN A 91 5.63 -15.02 -10.36
N THR A 92 4.57 -15.57 -9.78
CA THR A 92 4.15 -16.98 -9.95
C THR A 92 2.99 -17.15 -10.92
N VAL A 93 2.41 -16.06 -11.42
CA VAL A 93 1.39 -16.10 -12.45
C VAL A 93 2.07 -16.51 -13.76
N THR A 94 1.85 -17.75 -14.18
CA THR A 94 2.21 -18.18 -15.53
C THR A 94 1.40 -17.34 -16.51
N GLU A 95 2.08 -16.60 -17.38
CA GLU A 95 1.42 -15.99 -18.52
C GLU A 95 0.64 -17.07 -19.26
N PHE A 96 -0.65 -16.84 -19.51
CA PHE A 96 -1.36 -17.62 -20.50
C PHE A 96 -0.57 -17.45 -21.79
N THR A 97 0.10 -18.51 -22.25
CA THR A 97 0.70 -18.55 -23.59
C THR A 97 -0.40 -18.25 -24.58
N GLU A 98 -0.49 -16.99 -24.99
CA GLU A 98 -1.18 -16.60 -26.20
C GLU A 98 -0.44 -17.31 -27.35
N ALA A 99 -1.19 -17.96 -28.22
CA ALA A 99 -0.66 -18.69 -29.37
C ALA A 99 0.31 -17.78 -30.16
N PRO A 100 1.41 -18.34 -30.71
CA PRO A 100 2.49 -17.54 -31.28
C PRO A 100 1.98 -16.63 -32.41
N SER A 101 1.98 -15.33 -32.16
CA SER A 101 1.90 -14.31 -33.19
C SER A 101 3.24 -14.26 -33.93
N GLU A 102 3.16 -14.38 -35.26
CA GLU A 102 4.30 -14.40 -36.18
C GLU A 102 5.21 -13.15 -36.03
N PRO A 103 6.53 -13.26 -36.31
CA PRO A 103 7.47 -12.18 -36.06
C PRO A 103 7.30 -11.03 -37.06
N SER A 104 6.72 -9.92 -36.60
CA SER A 104 6.81 -8.64 -37.31
C SER A 104 8.19 -8.03 -37.09
N SER A 105 8.99 -8.00 -38.15
CA SER A 105 10.31 -7.40 -38.20
C SER A 105 10.17 -5.88 -38.23
N GLU A 106 10.62 -5.16 -37.21
CA GLU A 106 10.87 -3.71 -37.32
C GLU A 106 12.31 -3.37 -36.94
N SER A 107 13.08 -3.16 -38.00
CA SER A 107 14.43 -2.62 -38.00
C SER A 107 14.38 -1.10 -37.79
N SER A 108 15.11 -0.65 -36.78
CA SER A 108 15.90 0.59 -36.68
C SER A 108 15.59 1.73 -37.65
N GLN A 109 15.23 2.90 -37.10
CA GLN A 109 15.88 4.19 -37.43
C GLN A 109 15.45 5.31 -36.47
N VAL A 110 16.35 5.62 -35.53
CA VAL A 110 16.46 6.93 -34.89
C VAL A 110 17.36 7.78 -35.78
N ALA A 111 16.82 8.83 -36.38
CA ALA A 111 17.59 9.86 -37.08
C ALA A 111 17.17 11.24 -36.56
N GLU A 112 18.09 11.77 -35.79
CA GLU A 112 18.26 13.11 -35.21
C GLU A 112 18.03 14.25 -36.22
N GLN A 113 17.26 15.29 -35.85
CA GLN A 113 17.32 16.61 -36.49
C GLN A 113 17.37 17.74 -35.44
N PRO A 114 18.26 18.75 -35.62
CA PRO A 114 18.61 19.74 -34.61
C PRO A 114 17.78 21.03 -34.70
N SER A 115 17.78 21.78 -33.58
CA SER A 115 17.32 23.17 -33.43
C SER A 115 18.08 24.15 -34.36
N PRO A 116 17.48 25.27 -34.80
CA PRO A 116 17.63 26.53 -34.05
C PRO A 116 16.43 27.53 -34.11
N GLU A 117 16.25 28.31 -33.02
CA GLU A 117 15.62 29.66 -32.96
C GLU A 117 16.61 30.73 -33.52
N PRO A 118 16.28 32.04 -33.74
CA PRO A 118 15.27 32.88 -33.05
C PRO A 118 14.52 33.96 -33.91
N GLU A 119 13.76 34.83 -33.22
CA GLU A 119 13.24 36.17 -33.58
C GLU A 119 11.84 36.24 -34.26
N ALA A 120 10.86 37.09 -33.90
CA ALA A 120 10.75 38.18 -32.93
C ALA A 120 9.26 38.56 -32.66
N CYS A 121 9.02 39.12 -31.47
CA CYS A 121 8.13 40.23 -31.06
C CYS A 121 6.64 40.39 -31.48
N ALA A 122 5.87 40.84 -30.45
CA ALA A 122 4.63 41.63 -30.44
C ALA A 122 3.30 40.88 -30.72
N THR A 123 2.20 41.03 -29.98
CA THR A 123 1.82 41.91 -28.85
C THR A 123 0.59 41.32 -28.16
N TYR A 124 0.47 41.60 -26.87
CA TYR A 124 -0.66 41.31 -25.99
C TYR A 124 -1.92 42.11 -26.37
N THR A 125 -3.10 41.49 -26.39
CA THR A 125 -4.34 42.22 -26.11
C THR A 125 -5.36 41.33 -25.41
N ARG A 126 -5.50 41.56 -24.11
CA ARG A 126 -6.61 41.10 -23.26
C ARG A 126 -7.82 41.99 -23.54
N ARG A 127 -9.00 41.41 -23.81
CA ARG A 127 -10.28 42.13 -23.67
C ARG A 127 -11.22 41.36 -22.75
N LYS A 128 -11.94 42.17 -21.99
CA LYS A 128 -12.84 41.86 -20.87
C LYS A 128 -14.06 41.06 -21.30
#